data_AF-A0A3D5EKI5-F1
#
_entry.id   AF-A0A3D5EKI5-F1
#
_cell.length_a   1.000
_cell.length_b   1.000
_cell.length_c   1.000
_cell.angle_alpha   90.00
_cell.angle_beta   90.00
_cell.angle_gamma   90.00
#
_symmetry.space_group_name_H-M   'P 1'
#
loop_
_entity.id
_entity.type
_entity.pdbx_description
1 polymer ?
#
loop_
_entity_poly.entity_id
_entity_poly.type
_entity_poly.pdbx_seq_one_letter_code
_entity_poly.pdbx_strand_id
1 'polypeptide(L)'
;MSFIEALSILSKSSPFAVSTENHEHSKALLNEIKEYLYVQMPIEELVYSTISKLSSRNKKIVFLCGSSGDGKSEILTRCKKTFDSRVNFHLDATHSFAPHENAIQTLDREIAKYHSGETPLVVGINTGMLGNYAEEGANEQIKQNIRAYLNREKYSDDVIFINFEDYPKFLIGDDGYHADFPEKLLKRITQQSDNILRQLYDRDKEQDQDSENKRLFANYELLSLPSVQTVIIDLLFKARLKRDQFLTARALLDFIFGLLAGPGYLFDNLFAGGDNELSEKIVEFDPANLRTKQIDRFILAFELKLTDSDFSEFKEAIVQMGVKRLSKAHSFLRLFYILRYGDYGNNYHKNFTHDFSESLIEKYVECYKLHRDFNGHRVDKERLKSFYQKTLIYAVRNHINRNAPLLSKNQYLISELNGYQLTSKLDIKPDYKSIQSDIPVSASYFNAFMIVKVNDREAKVRPIPLNINLLELLIDIVSGYRPNKHDKSAVVLLDELVDDIIKVANQSRDIQIVKGAQRFELRKVEDDEIEVSEV
;
A
#
# COMPACT_ATOMS: atom_id res chain seq x y z
N MET A 1 -32.60 -6.52 -17.66
CA MET A 1 -31.21 -6.44 -17.19
C MET A 1 -30.90 -7.72 -16.44
N SER A 2 -29.97 -8.53 -16.96
CA SER A 2 -29.45 -9.73 -16.28
C SER A 2 -28.46 -9.35 -15.17
N PHE A 3 -28.10 -10.31 -14.33
CA PHE A 3 -27.11 -10.14 -13.27
C PHE A 3 -25.73 -9.77 -13.84
N ILE A 4 -25.30 -10.41 -14.93
CA ILE A 4 -24.02 -10.08 -15.58
C ILE A 4 -24.02 -8.67 -16.20
N GLU A 5 -25.14 -8.25 -16.80
CA GLU A 5 -25.31 -6.88 -17.30
C GLU A 5 -25.26 -5.86 -16.15
N ALA A 6 -25.86 -6.16 -15.01
CA ALA A 6 -25.80 -5.30 -13.83
C ALA A 6 -24.38 -5.20 -13.27
N LEU A 7 -23.63 -6.30 -13.20
CA LEU A 7 -22.23 -6.31 -12.75
C LEU A 7 -21.30 -5.52 -13.68
N SER A 8 -21.67 -5.33 -14.95
CA SER A 8 -20.85 -4.55 -15.90
C SER A 8 -20.59 -3.11 -15.44
N ILE A 9 -21.42 -2.57 -14.53
CA ILE A 9 -21.21 -1.24 -13.93
C ILE A 9 -19.92 -1.14 -13.12
N LEU A 10 -19.43 -2.28 -12.62
CA LEU A 10 -18.19 -2.38 -11.86
C LEU A 10 -16.96 -2.27 -12.77
N SER A 11 -17.09 -2.57 -14.07
CA SER A 11 -15.96 -2.57 -15.01
C SER A 11 -15.48 -1.15 -15.31
N LYS A 12 -14.15 -0.96 -15.39
CA LYS A 12 -13.52 0.31 -15.78
C LYS A 12 -13.88 0.76 -17.19
N SER A 13 -14.25 -0.17 -18.07
CA SER A 13 -14.65 0.10 -19.46
C SER A 13 -16.12 0.48 -19.58
N SER A 14 -16.86 0.50 -18.46
CA SER A 14 -18.26 0.90 -18.44
C SER A 14 -18.42 2.38 -18.78
N PRO A 15 -19.38 2.76 -19.64
CA PRO A 15 -19.77 4.16 -19.83
C PRO A 15 -20.17 4.88 -18.53
N PHE A 16 -20.47 4.13 -17.47
CA PHE A 16 -20.85 4.63 -16.14
C PHE A 16 -19.68 4.79 -15.17
N ALA A 17 -18.49 4.32 -15.55
CA ALA A 17 -17.26 4.43 -14.74
C ALA A 17 -16.79 5.89 -14.57
N VAL A 18 -17.28 6.80 -15.41
CA VAL A 18 -17.07 8.25 -15.30
C VAL A 18 -18.42 8.96 -15.27
N SER A 19 -18.63 9.85 -14.31
CA SER A 19 -19.86 10.63 -14.20
C SER A 19 -19.89 11.73 -15.25
N THR A 20 -20.84 11.66 -16.19
CA THR A 20 -21.07 12.62 -17.27
C THR A 20 -22.56 13.04 -17.30
N GLU A 21 -22.87 14.23 -17.83
CA GLU A 21 -24.17 14.91 -17.62
C GLU A 21 -25.36 14.33 -18.42
N ASN A 22 -25.21 13.27 -19.24
CA ASN A 22 -26.29 12.78 -20.11
C ASN A 22 -27.00 11.53 -19.56
N HIS A 23 -28.32 11.60 -19.33
CA HIS A 23 -29.16 10.51 -18.80
C HIS A 23 -30.31 10.11 -19.77
N GLU A 24 -30.44 8.82 -20.14
CA GLU A 24 -31.57 8.24 -20.92
C GLU A 24 -32.11 6.99 -20.19
N HIS A 25 -33.35 6.56 -20.47
CA HIS A 25 -34.16 5.64 -19.65
C HIS A 25 -33.57 4.24 -19.33
N SER A 26 -32.75 3.63 -20.19
CA SER A 26 -32.02 2.37 -19.86
C SER A 26 -30.98 2.55 -18.75
N LYS A 27 -30.68 3.81 -18.38
CA LYS A 27 -29.76 4.19 -17.30
C LYS A 27 -30.41 4.19 -15.92
N ALA A 28 -31.74 4.08 -15.78
CA ALA A 28 -32.39 4.23 -14.49
C ALA A 28 -31.94 3.17 -13.47
N LEU A 29 -32.00 1.87 -13.83
CA LEU A 29 -31.57 0.78 -12.94
C LEU A 29 -30.05 0.78 -12.72
N LEU A 30 -29.24 1.14 -13.73
CA LEU A 30 -27.79 1.26 -13.56
C LEU A 30 -27.42 2.43 -12.65
N ASN A 31 -28.12 3.55 -12.75
CA ASN A 31 -27.97 4.66 -11.82
C ASN A 31 -28.40 4.24 -10.41
N GLU A 32 -29.49 3.49 -10.27
CA GLU A 32 -29.94 2.95 -8.98
C GLU A 32 -28.87 2.04 -8.35
N ILE A 33 -28.29 1.13 -9.14
CA ILE A 33 -27.17 0.27 -8.69
C ILE A 33 -25.94 1.13 -8.32
N LYS A 34 -25.63 2.17 -9.10
CA LYS A 34 -24.52 3.08 -8.79
C LYS A 34 -24.72 3.81 -7.46
N GLU A 35 -25.90 4.38 -7.24
CA GLU A 35 -26.26 5.03 -5.99
C GLU A 35 -26.26 4.01 -4.83
N TYR A 36 -26.77 2.80 -5.07
CA TYR A 36 -26.72 1.70 -4.10
C TYR A 36 -25.29 1.35 -3.71
N LEU A 37 -24.35 1.26 -4.66
CA LEU A 37 -22.95 0.91 -4.38
C LEU A 37 -22.13 2.05 -3.77
N TYR A 38 -22.68 3.25 -3.66
CA TYR A 38 -21.94 4.44 -3.22
C TYR A 38 -21.50 4.39 -1.75
N VAL A 39 -20.21 4.23 -1.48
CA VAL A 39 -19.67 4.27 -0.11
C VAL A 39 -19.16 5.68 0.21
N GLN A 40 -19.85 6.38 1.11
CA GLN A 40 -19.41 7.67 1.65
C GLN A 40 -18.15 7.48 2.53
N MET A 41 -17.15 8.33 2.30
CA MET A 41 -15.86 8.32 3.01
C MET A 41 -15.63 9.63 3.78
N PRO A 42 -14.81 9.65 4.85
CA PRO A 42 -14.61 10.84 5.68
C PRO A 42 -14.12 12.08 4.91
N ILE A 43 -13.36 11.90 3.84
CA ILE A 43 -12.94 13.00 2.96
C ILE A 43 -14.13 13.77 2.36
N GLU A 44 -15.23 13.08 2.04
CA GLU A 44 -16.43 13.71 1.48
C GLU A 44 -17.06 14.68 2.49
N GLU A 45 -17.07 14.32 3.78
CA GLU A 45 -17.56 15.19 4.84
C GLU A 45 -16.69 16.44 5.00
N LEU A 46 -15.36 16.30 4.89
CA LEU A 46 -14.45 17.44 4.89
C LEU A 46 -14.69 18.34 3.67
N VAL A 47 -14.82 17.76 2.47
CA VAL A 47 -15.08 18.51 1.24
C VAL A 47 -16.41 19.26 1.35
N TYR A 48 -17.48 18.58 1.76
CA TYR A 48 -18.79 19.19 1.92
C TYR A 48 -18.77 20.32 2.95
N SER A 49 -18.19 20.08 4.12
CA SER A 49 -18.09 21.10 5.19
C SER A 49 -17.18 22.27 4.84
N THR A 50 -16.18 22.07 3.98
CA THR A 50 -15.32 23.14 3.46
C THR A 50 -16.08 23.99 2.46
N ILE A 51 -16.71 23.37 1.47
CA ILE A 51 -17.49 24.07 0.43
C ILE A 51 -18.69 24.78 1.04
N SER A 52 -19.32 24.21 2.08
CA SER A 52 -20.49 24.81 2.71
C SER A 52 -20.20 26.19 3.34
N LYS A 53 -18.96 26.42 3.77
CA LYS A 53 -18.47 27.68 4.36
C LYS A 53 -18.06 28.73 3.31
N LEU A 54 -17.98 28.35 2.03
CA LEU A 54 -17.61 29.26 0.96
C LEU A 54 -18.78 30.20 0.60
N SER A 55 -18.43 31.46 0.35
CA SER A 55 -19.38 32.50 -0.09
C SER A 55 -18.61 33.65 -0.73
N SER A 56 -19.29 34.64 -1.30
CA SER A 56 -18.63 35.85 -1.81
C SER A 56 -17.86 36.63 -0.73
N ARG A 57 -18.31 36.57 0.55
CA ARG A 57 -17.61 37.16 1.70
C ARG A 57 -16.44 36.32 2.23
N ASN A 58 -16.38 35.05 1.84
CA ASN A 58 -15.33 34.10 2.20
C ASN A 58 -14.84 33.41 0.92
N LYS A 59 -14.32 34.23 0.01
CA LYS A 59 -13.89 33.83 -1.32
C LYS A 59 -12.54 33.13 -1.22
N LYS A 60 -12.54 31.82 -1.49
CA LYS A 60 -11.35 30.96 -1.48
C LYS A 60 -11.31 30.08 -2.72
N ILE A 61 -10.13 29.55 -3.02
CA ILE A 61 -9.94 28.48 -4.00
C ILE A 61 -9.68 27.16 -3.27
N VAL A 62 -10.38 26.11 -3.65
CA VAL A 62 -10.24 24.76 -3.07
C VAL A 62 -9.76 23.81 -4.15
N PHE A 63 -8.63 23.15 -3.90
CA PHE A 63 -8.11 22.09 -4.73
C PHE A 63 -8.38 20.73 -4.07
N LEU A 64 -9.26 19.94 -4.71
CA LEU A 64 -9.44 18.53 -4.37
C LEU A 64 -8.43 17.70 -5.15
N CYS A 65 -7.38 17.26 -4.47
CA CYS A 65 -6.21 16.58 -5.01
C CYS A 65 -6.33 15.06 -4.85
N GLY A 66 -5.83 14.30 -5.82
CA GLY A 66 -5.78 12.83 -5.71
C GLY A 66 -5.47 12.15 -7.05
N SER A 67 -5.32 10.85 -7.05
CA SER A 67 -5.05 10.03 -8.24
C SER A 67 -6.27 9.83 -9.14
N SER A 68 -6.04 9.36 -10.37
CA SER A 68 -7.13 9.00 -11.29
C SER A 68 -7.94 7.83 -10.73
N GLY A 69 -9.28 7.96 -10.69
CA GLY A 69 -10.17 6.91 -10.18
C GLY A 69 -10.49 6.97 -8.68
N ASP A 70 -10.02 7.98 -7.94
CA ASP A 70 -10.29 8.16 -6.51
C ASP A 70 -11.73 8.59 -6.19
N GLY A 71 -12.50 9.05 -7.20
CA GLY A 71 -13.87 9.53 -7.01
C GLY A 71 -13.98 11.06 -6.84
N LYS A 72 -12.92 11.83 -7.14
CA LYS A 72 -12.94 13.31 -7.12
C LYS A 72 -14.15 13.89 -7.86
N SER A 73 -14.33 13.52 -9.12
CA SER A 73 -15.41 14.03 -9.97
C SER A 73 -16.79 13.64 -9.45
N GLU A 74 -16.92 12.49 -8.78
CA GLU A 74 -18.18 12.05 -8.17
C GLU A 74 -18.57 12.94 -6.98
N ILE A 75 -17.63 13.15 -6.04
CA ILE A 75 -17.84 14.06 -4.90
C ILE A 75 -18.18 15.46 -5.40
N LEU A 76 -17.40 16.00 -6.36
CA LEU A 76 -17.62 17.34 -6.86
C LEU A 76 -18.95 17.47 -7.64
N THR A 77 -19.38 16.45 -8.38
CA THR A 77 -20.70 16.47 -9.05
C THR A 77 -21.84 16.53 -8.04
N ARG A 78 -21.73 15.81 -6.92
CA ARG A 78 -22.69 15.86 -5.81
C ARG A 78 -22.68 17.23 -5.12
N CYS A 79 -21.51 17.80 -4.84
CA CYS A 79 -21.40 19.14 -4.27
C CYS A 79 -21.94 20.21 -5.23
N LYS A 80 -21.71 20.08 -6.54
CA LYS A 80 -22.23 20.98 -7.57
C LYS A 80 -23.76 21.04 -7.50
N LYS A 81 -24.46 19.89 -7.48
CA LYS A 81 -25.93 19.85 -7.34
C LYS A 81 -26.48 20.69 -6.17
N THR A 82 -25.72 20.80 -5.08
CA THR A 82 -26.13 21.55 -3.88
C THR A 82 -25.64 23.00 -3.86
N PHE A 83 -24.48 23.31 -4.46
CA PHE A 83 -23.79 24.59 -4.28
C PHE A 83 -23.52 25.36 -5.58
N ASP A 84 -24.02 24.90 -6.74
CA ASP A 84 -23.80 25.51 -8.07
C ASP A 84 -24.13 27.02 -8.11
N SER A 85 -25.14 27.44 -7.35
CA SER A 85 -25.59 28.84 -7.32
C SER A 85 -24.60 29.82 -6.68
N ARG A 86 -23.60 29.33 -5.93
CA ARG A 86 -22.69 30.18 -5.14
C ARG A 86 -21.21 29.82 -5.24
N VAL A 87 -20.86 28.68 -5.86
CA VAL A 87 -19.48 28.22 -6.02
C VAL A 87 -19.29 27.75 -7.46
N ASN A 88 -18.18 28.14 -8.08
CA ASN A 88 -17.79 27.65 -9.39
C ASN A 88 -17.06 26.31 -9.24
N PHE A 89 -17.45 25.32 -10.03
CA PHE A 89 -16.86 23.98 -10.01
C PHE A 89 -16.13 23.68 -11.31
N HIS A 90 -14.92 23.14 -11.20
CA HIS A 90 -14.16 22.55 -12.30
C HIS A 90 -13.82 21.10 -11.94
N LEU A 91 -14.57 20.14 -12.51
CA LEU A 91 -14.62 18.75 -12.05
C LEU A 91 -13.37 17.92 -12.36
N ASP A 92 -12.64 18.28 -13.43
CA ASP A 92 -11.42 17.59 -13.83
C ASP A 92 -10.53 18.50 -14.68
N ALA A 93 -9.47 19.03 -14.07
CA ALA A 93 -8.47 19.84 -14.76
C ALA A 93 -7.47 19.01 -15.59
N THR A 94 -7.63 17.68 -15.72
CA THR A 94 -6.64 16.81 -16.38
C THR A 94 -6.91 16.54 -17.86
N HIS A 95 -8.12 16.82 -18.34
CA HIS A 95 -8.47 16.71 -19.76
C HIS A 95 -8.94 18.06 -20.29
N SER A 96 -8.29 18.56 -21.33
CA SER A 96 -8.81 19.69 -22.06
C SER A 96 -10.03 19.26 -22.86
N PHE A 97 -11.15 19.92 -22.61
CA PHE A 97 -12.37 19.74 -23.41
C PHE A 97 -12.29 20.45 -24.77
N ALA A 98 -11.15 21.09 -25.07
CA ALA A 98 -10.87 21.83 -26.29
C ALA A 98 -9.68 21.20 -27.05
N PRO A 99 -9.75 20.99 -28.38
CA PRO A 99 -8.72 20.30 -29.17
C PRO A 99 -7.31 20.94 -29.18
N HIS A 100 -7.16 22.15 -28.64
CA HIS A 100 -5.96 22.98 -28.74
C HIS A 100 -5.48 23.57 -27.42
N GLU A 101 -6.12 23.24 -26.29
CA GLU A 101 -5.75 23.75 -24.97
C GLU A 101 -5.07 22.65 -24.15
N ASN A 102 -4.04 22.98 -23.37
CA ASN A 102 -3.47 22.05 -22.40
C ASN A 102 -4.11 22.25 -21.01
N ALA A 103 -3.99 21.24 -20.13
CA ALA A 103 -4.56 21.27 -18.78
C ALA A 103 -4.11 22.50 -17.95
N ILE A 104 -2.88 22.98 -18.15
CA ILE A 104 -2.33 24.15 -17.48
C ILE A 104 -3.04 25.43 -17.92
N GLN A 105 -3.22 25.63 -19.23
CA GLN A 105 -3.94 26.77 -19.81
C GLN A 105 -5.40 26.80 -19.37
N THR A 106 -6.07 25.64 -19.34
CA THR A 106 -7.42 25.52 -18.81
C THR A 106 -7.47 25.97 -17.34
N LEU A 107 -6.51 25.55 -16.52
CA LEU A 107 -6.44 25.95 -15.12
C LEU A 107 -6.14 27.44 -14.95
N ASP A 108 -5.22 28.00 -15.75
CA ASP A 108 -4.95 29.44 -15.79
C ASP A 108 -6.20 30.25 -16.10
N ARG A 109 -7.02 29.80 -17.07
CA ARG A 109 -8.29 30.45 -17.38
C ARG A 109 -9.27 30.43 -16.21
N GLU A 110 -9.44 29.28 -15.56
CA GLU A 110 -10.36 29.18 -14.42
C GLU A 110 -9.87 30.00 -13.21
N ILE A 111 -8.55 30.04 -12.98
CA ILE A 111 -7.94 30.88 -11.96
C ILE A 111 -8.09 32.37 -12.31
N ALA A 112 -7.92 32.76 -13.58
CA ALA A 112 -8.14 34.14 -14.01
C ALA A 112 -9.61 34.57 -13.80
N LYS A 113 -10.57 33.71 -14.15
CA LYS A 113 -12.00 33.92 -13.84
C LYS A 113 -12.22 34.09 -12.35
N TYR A 114 -11.65 33.21 -11.52
CA TYR A 114 -11.72 33.34 -10.06
C TYR A 114 -11.18 34.68 -9.58
N HIS A 115 -10.04 35.16 -10.07
CA HIS A 115 -9.50 36.47 -9.66
C HIS A 115 -10.41 37.63 -10.09
N SER A 116 -10.99 37.58 -11.29
CA SER A 116 -11.89 38.61 -11.81
C SER A 116 -13.32 38.60 -11.22
N GLY A 117 -13.78 37.47 -10.69
CA GLY A 117 -15.14 37.29 -10.17
C GLY A 117 -15.26 37.45 -8.65
N GLU A 118 -16.47 37.32 -8.13
CA GLU A 118 -16.74 37.31 -6.67
C GLU A 118 -17.01 35.92 -6.10
N THR A 119 -17.05 34.90 -6.97
CA THR A 119 -17.40 33.53 -6.60
C THR A 119 -16.17 32.71 -6.21
N PRO A 120 -16.26 31.89 -5.14
CA PRO A 120 -15.29 30.86 -4.82
C PRO A 120 -15.12 29.86 -5.98
N LEU A 121 -13.96 29.21 -6.03
CA LEU A 121 -13.63 28.20 -7.04
C LEU A 121 -13.24 26.88 -6.39
N VAL A 122 -13.81 25.77 -6.86
CA VAL A 122 -13.45 24.41 -6.45
C VAL A 122 -12.95 23.65 -7.67
N VAL A 123 -11.74 23.10 -7.60
CA VAL A 123 -11.08 22.40 -8.70
C VAL A 123 -10.75 20.97 -8.28
N GLY A 124 -11.22 19.99 -9.04
CA GLY A 124 -10.73 18.61 -9.00
C GLY A 124 -9.49 18.47 -9.86
N ILE A 125 -8.37 18.06 -9.26
CA ILE A 125 -7.08 17.99 -9.95
C ILE A 125 -6.28 16.76 -9.54
N ASN A 126 -5.48 16.23 -10.45
CA ASN A 126 -4.50 15.20 -10.14
C ASN A 126 -3.27 15.84 -9.45
N THR A 127 -2.78 15.22 -8.38
CA THR A 127 -1.57 15.66 -7.65
C THR A 127 -0.38 15.89 -8.58
N GLY A 128 -0.17 15.04 -9.59
CA GLY A 128 0.89 15.25 -10.58
C GLY A 128 0.70 16.50 -11.44
N MET A 129 -0.55 16.80 -11.83
CA MET A 129 -0.87 18.02 -12.58
C MET A 129 -0.74 19.28 -11.73
N LEU A 130 -0.99 19.17 -10.42
CA LEU A 130 -0.72 20.24 -9.47
C LEU A 130 0.77 20.61 -9.48
N GLY A 131 1.65 19.60 -9.46
CA GLY A 131 3.11 19.79 -9.61
C GLY A 131 3.50 20.46 -10.93
N ASN A 132 2.92 20.03 -12.05
CA ASN A 132 3.18 20.66 -13.35
C ASN A 132 2.76 22.13 -13.38
N TYR A 133 1.58 22.46 -12.83
CA TYR A 133 1.12 23.84 -12.75
C TYR A 133 2.02 24.70 -11.86
N ALA A 134 2.58 24.13 -10.78
CA ALA A 134 3.51 24.82 -9.88
C ALA A 134 4.74 25.37 -10.62
N GLU A 135 5.19 24.67 -11.67
CA GLU A 135 6.34 25.07 -12.50
C GLU A 135 5.91 25.96 -13.67
N GLU A 136 4.89 25.55 -14.42
CA GLU A 136 4.57 26.11 -15.74
C GLU A 136 3.40 27.11 -15.76
N GLY A 137 2.61 27.22 -14.68
CA GLY A 137 1.43 28.08 -14.64
C GLY A 137 1.74 29.57 -14.83
N ALA A 138 0.72 30.36 -15.19
CA ALA A 138 0.86 31.81 -15.36
C ALA A 138 0.64 32.60 -14.06
N ASN A 139 -0.11 32.06 -13.09
CA ASN A 139 -0.40 32.76 -11.83
C ASN A 139 0.65 32.46 -10.76
N GLU A 140 1.60 33.39 -10.57
CA GLU A 140 2.71 33.24 -9.60
C GLU A 140 2.24 33.08 -8.15
N GLN A 141 1.15 33.74 -7.74
CA GLN A 141 0.64 33.60 -6.37
C GLN A 141 0.15 32.16 -6.12
N ILE A 142 -0.62 31.58 -7.03
CA ILE A 142 -1.11 30.22 -6.88
C ILE A 142 0.03 29.20 -6.99
N LYS A 143 1.02 29.43 -7.86
CA LYS A 143 2.23 28.59 -7.95
C LYS A 143 2.98 28.52 -6.64
N GLN A 144 3.20 29.66 -5.99
CA GLN A 144 3.87 29.71 -4.69
C GLN A 144 3.09 28.94 -3.62
N ASN A 145 1.76 29.08 -3.58
CA ASN A 145 0.91 28.32 -2.65
C ASN A 145 0.96 26.82 -2.91
N ILE A 146 0.98 26.40 -4.17
CA ILE A 146 1.11 24.99 -4.55
C ILE A 146 2.50 24.44 -4.17
N ARG A 147 3.58 25.16 -4.47
CA ARG A 147 4.94 24.75 -4.09
C ARG A 147 5.07 24.62 -2.57
N ALA A 148 4.56 25.60 -1.84
CA ALA A 148 4.52 25.54 -0.38
C ALA A 148 3.72 24.32 0.12
N TYR A 149 2.55 24.05 -0.46
CA TYR A 149 1.76 22.84 -0.14
C TYR A 149 2.53 21.54 -0.41
N LEU A 150 3.13 21.38 -1.59
CA LEU A 150 3.90 20.20 -1.97
C LEU A 150 5.14 19.99 -1.08
N ASN A 151 5.76 21.08 -0.62
CA ASN A 151 6.88 21.06 0.31
C ASN A 151 6.47 20.96 1.78
N ARG A 152 5.16 20.86 2.09
CA ARG A 152 4.58 20.88 3.44
C ARG A 152 4.95 22.13 4.25
N GLU A 153 5.11 23.25 3.56
CA GLU A 153 5.32 24.59 4.11
C GLU A 153 3.98 25.31 4.32
N LYS A 154 4.01 26.44 5.03
CA LYS A 154 2.82 27.27 5.22
C LYS A 154 2.48 28.00 3.91
N TYR A 155 1.20 27.98 3.56
CA TYR A 155 0.62 28.69 2.42
C TYR A 155 -0.52 29.60 2.89
N SER A 156 -1.07 30.41 1.97
CA SER A 156 -2.13 31.37 2.25
C SER A 156 -3.43 30.70 2.70
N ASP A 157 -4.13 31.32 3.66
CA ASP A 157 -5.46 30.90 4.09
C ASP A 157 -6.53 31.01 2.99
N ASP A 158 -6.25 31.73 1.89
CA ASP A 158 -7.15 31.88 0.74
C ASP A 158 -7.18 30.67 -0.20
N VAL A 159 -6.24 29.73 -0.01
CA VAL A 159 -6.10 28.51 -0.79
C VAL A 159 -6.28 27.31 0.15
N ILE A 160 -7.12 26.34 -0.22
CA ILE A 160 -7.33 25.13 0.55
C ILE A 160 -6.99 23.93 -0.31
N PHE A 161 -6.14 23.04 0.20
CA PHE A 161 -5.85 21.75 -0.42
C PHE A 161 -6.50 20.65 0.41
N ILE A 162 -7.27 19.78 -0.25
CA ILE A 162 -7.82 18.56 0.34
C ILE A 162 -7.31 17.40 -0.50
N ASN A 163 -6.53 16.48 0.07
CA ASN A 163 -5.91 15.40 -0.68
C ASN A 163 -6.45 14.02 -0.27
N PHE A 164 -6.78 13.20 -1.25
CA PHE A 164 -7.20 11.81 -1.05
C PHE A 164 -6.13 10.95 -0.36
N GLU A 165 -4.84 11.27 -0.52
CA GLU A 165 -3.75 10.55 0.15
C GLU A 165 -3.75 10.73 1.67
N ASP A 166 -4.33 11.82 2.19
CA ASP A 166 -4.50 12.05 3.63
C ASP A 166 -5.60 11.14 4.24
N TYR A 167 -6.33 10.42 3.40
CA TYR A 167 -7.40 9.49 3.76
C TYR A 167 -7.10 8.08 3.27
N PRO A 168 -6.04 7.44 3.81
CA PRO A 168 -5.61 6.13 3.35
C PRO A 168 -6.71 5.10 3.54
N LYS A 169 -6.88 4.23 2.54
CA LYS A 169 -7.87 3.13 2.56
C LYS A 169 -7.48 1.98 3.49
N PHE A 170 -6.22 1.96 3.93
CA PHE A 170 -5.67 0.99 4.86
C PHE A 170 -5.02 1.72 6.03
N LEU A 171 -5.38 1.34 7.25
CA LEU A 171 -4.83 1.87 8.48
C LEU A 171 -4.38 0.71 9.36
N ILE A 172 -3.21 0.82 9.98
CA ILE A 172 -2.80 -0.12 11.03
C ILE A 172 -3.38 0.39 12.35
N GLY A 173 -4.26 -0.39 12.98
CA GLY A 173 -4.97 -0.12 14.24
C GLY A 173 -4.58 -1.10 15.34
N ASP A 174 -5.16 -1.02 16.54
CA ASP A 174 -4.67 -1.78 17.71
C ASP A 174 -4.83 -3.30 17.58
N ASP A 175 -5.87 -3.76 16.90
CA ASP A 175 -6.24 -5.16 16.63
C ASP A 175 -5.71 -5.68 15.28
N GLY A 176 -5.06 -4.85 14.46
CA GLY A 176 -4.47 -5.30 13.19
C GLY A 176 -4.36 -4.17 12.18
N TYR A 177 -4.94 -4.39 11.00
CA TYR A 177 -5.20 -3.32 10.05
C TYR A 177 -6.68 -3.28 9.71
N HIS A 178 -7.15 -2.09 9.35
CA HIS A 178 -8.51 -1.81 8.96
C HIS A 178 -8.57 -1.37 7.51
N ALA A 179 -9.61 -1.82 6.81
CA ALA A 179 -9.83 -1.50 5.41
C ALA A 179 -11.29 -1.10 5.18
N ASP A 180 -11.73 -0.03 5.86
CA ASP A 180 -13.12 0.43 5.89
C ASP A 180 -13.79 0.51 4.52
N PHE A 181 -13.09 1.06 3.52
CA PHE A 181 -13.63 1.24 2.18
C PHE A 181 -13.89 -0.09 1.46
N PRO A 182 -12.87 -0.96 1.22
CA PRO A 182 -13.11 -2.25 0.58
C PRO A 182 -14.05 -3.15 1.39
N GLU A 183 -14.00 -3.12 2.73
CA GLU A 183 -14.94 -3.87 3.57
C GLU A 183 -16.39 -3.45 3.34
N LYS A 184 -16.68 -2.15 3.40
CA LYS A 184 -18.03 -1.61 3.17
C LYS A 184 -18.51 -1.94 1.76
N LEU A 185 -17.63 -1.81 0.76
CA LEU A 185 -17.99 -2.08 -0.63
C LEU A 185 -18.30 -3.56 -0.87
N LEU A 186 -17.43 -4.48 -0.41
CA LEU A 186 -17.64 -5.92 -0.54
C LEU A 186 -18.93 -6.35 0.16
N LYS A 187 -19.14 -5.90 1.41
CA LYS A 187 -20.36 -6.17 2.17
C LYS A 187 -21.61 -5.70 1.43
N ARG A 188 -21.56 -4.53 0.80
CA ARG A 188 -22.69 -3.95 0.06
C ARG A 188 -22.97 -4.71 -1.24
N ILE A 189 -21.94 -5.14 -1.96
CA ILE A 189 -22.10 -5.98 -3.16
C ILE A 189 -22.77 -7.31 -2.81
N THR A 190 -22.44 -7.91 -1.66
CA THR A 190 -22.86 -9.26 -1.28
C THR A 190 -23.94 -9.31 -0.18
N GLN A 191 -24.53 -8.18 0.17
CA GLN A 191 -25.51 -8.09 1.25
C GLN A 191 -26.71 -8.99 0.93
N GLN A 192 -27.24 -9.69 1.94
CA GLN A 192 -28.33 -10.66 1.76
C GLN A 192 -29.70 -9.99 1.60
N SER A 193 -29.94 -8.92 2.35
CA SER A 193 -31.18 -8.14 2.34
C SER A 193 -30.97 -6.79 1.68
N ASP A 194 -32.01 -6.25 1.05
CA ASP A 194 -32.01 -4.91 0.44
C ASP A 194 -30.79 -4.69 -0.49
N ASN A 195 -30.59 -5.63 -1.40
CA ASN A 195 -29.48 -5.61 -2.36
C ASN A 195 -30.01 -5.92 -3.75
N ILE A 196 -29.95 -4.91 -4.62
CA ILE A 196 -30.41 -5.00 -6.01
C ILE A 196 -29.62 -6.06 -6.78
N LEU A 197 -28.30 -6.15 -6.57
CA LEU A 197 -27.47 -7.16 -7.20
C LEU A 197 -27.86 -8.57 -6.74
N ARG A 198 -28.18 -8.74 -5.45
CA ARG A 198 -28.63 -10.03 -4.91
C ARG A 198 -29.98 -10.47 -5.49
N GLN A 199 -30.93 -9.53 -5.62
CA GLN A 199 -32.23 -9.84 -6.22
C GLN A 199 -32.11 -10.29 -7.68
N LEU A 200 -31.24 -9.64 -8.46
CA LEU A 200 -30.95 -10.05 -9.83
C LEU A 200 -30.26 -11.41 -9.88
N TYR A 201 -29.33 -11.66 -8.95
CA TYR A 201 -28.67 -12.95 -8.80
C TYR A 201 -29.66 -14.09 -8.49
N ASP A 202 -30.53 -13.93 -7.49
CA ASP A 202 -31.47 -14.97 -7.08
C ASP A 202 -32.45 -15.30 -8.23
N ARG A 203 -32.97 -14.26 -8.90
CA ARG A 203 -33.85 -14.41 -10.08
C ARG A 203 -33.16 -15.18 -11.21
N ASP A 204 -31.94 -14.78 -11.56
CA ASP A 204 -31.24 -15.39 -12.70
C ASP A 204 -30.80 -16.82 -12.35
N LYS A 205 -30.37 -17.09 -11.11
CA LYS A 205 -29.99 -18.44 -10.66
C LYS A 205 -31.15 -19.45 -10.72
N GLU A 206 -32.37 -19.01 -10.45
CA GLU A 206 -33.56 -19.86 -10.55
C GLU A 206 -33.96 -20.16 -12.01
N GLN A 207 -33.74 -19.21 -12.92
CA GLN A 207 -34.18 -19.30 -14.31
C GLN A 207 -33.16 -19.96 -15.24
N ASP A 208 -31.89 -20.04 -14.83
CA ASP A 208 -30.79 -20.30 -15.75
C ASP A 208 -30.21 -21.72 -15.64
N GLN A 209 -30.12 -22.40 -16.79
CA GLN A 209 -29.52 -23.73 -16.92
C GLN A 209 -28.12 -23.71 -17.53
N ASP A 210 -27.62 -22.56 -17.99
CA ASP A 210 -26.31 -22.43 -18.65
C ASP A 210 -25.15 -22.73 -17.69
N SER A 211 -24.13 -23.39 -18.23
CA SER A 211 -22.90 -23.75 -17.52
C SER A 211 -21.98 -22.55 -17.25
N GLU A 212 -21.96 -21.53 -18.11
CA GLU A 212 -21.13 -20.33 -17.86
C GLU A 212 -21.69 -19.48 -16.72
N ASN A 213 -23.02 -19.33 -16.65
CA ASN A 213 -23.68 -18.59 -15.58
C ASN A 213 -23.54 -19.29 -14.22
N LYS A 214 -23.44 -20.63 -14.20
CA LYS A 214 -23.13 -21.38 -12.96
C LYS A 214 -21.78 -21.02 -12.35
N ARG A 215 -20.76 -20.71 -13.17
CA ARG A 215 -19.45 -20.24 -12.66
C ARG A 215 -19.59 -18.86 -12.03
N LEU A 216 -20.25 -17.93 -12.73
CA LEU A 216 -20.52 -16.59 -12.21
C LEU A 216 -21.27 -16.66 -10.87
N PHE A 217 -22.27 -17.52 -10.78
CA PHE A 217 -23.03 -17.69 -9.54
C PHE A 217 -22.19 -18.28 -8.41
N ALA A 218 -21.37 -19.29 -8.68
CA ALA A 218 -20.43 -19.82 -7.71
C ALA A 218 -19.41 -18.76 -7.25
N ASN A 219 -18.92 -17.91 -8.15
CA ASN A 219 -18.02 -16.81 -7.81
C ASN A 219 -18.69 -15.78 -6.89
N TYR A 220 -19.97 -15.46 -7.14
CA TYR A 220 -20.73 -14.56 -6.28
C TYR A 220 -21.00 -15.15 -4.90
N GLU A 221 -21.32 -16.44 -4.80
CA GLU A 221 -21.46 -17.14 -3.51
C GLU A 221 -20.14 -17.17 -2.75
N LEU A 222 -19.02 -17.47 -3.43
CA LEU A 222 -17.69 -17.43 -2.83
C LEU A 222 -17.35 -16.02 -2.32
N LEU A 223 -17.61 -14.97 -3.12
CA LEU A 223 -17.40 -13.58 -2.70
C LEU A 223 -18.29 -13.20 -1.51
N SER A 224 -19.47 -13.80 -1.39
CA SER A 224 -20.41 -13.55 -0.29
C SER A 224 -19.98 -14.15 1.05
N LEU A 225 -18.96 -15.00 1.07
CA LEU A 225 -18.40 -15.57 2.30
C LEU A 225 -17.52 -14.52 3.01
N PRO A 226 -17.79 -14.19 4.29
CA PRO A 226 -16.98 -13.22 5.03
C PRO A 226 -15.49 -13.59 5.10
N SER A 227 -15.19 -14.89 5.25
CA SER A 227 -13.82 -15.42 5.25
C SER A 227 -13.08 -15.15 3.94
N VAL A 228 -13.75 -15.28 2.79
CA VAL A 228 -13.17 -15.00 1.47
C VAL A 228 -12.95 -13.50 1.29
N GLN A 229 -13.89 -12.66 1.75
CA GLN A 229 -13.71 -11.20 1.74
C GLN A 229 -12.48 -10.79 2.55
N THR A 230 -12.28 -11.37 3.73
CA THR A 230 -11.07 -11.15 4.53
C THR A 230 -9.81 -11.50 3.73
N VAL A 231 -9.75 -12.67 3.08
CA VAL A 231 -8.58 -13.05 2.26
C VAL A 231 -8.32 -12.04 1.13
N ILE A 232 -9.37 -11.54 0.46
CA ILE A 232 -9.23 -10.52 -0.58
C ILE A 232 -8.67 -9.23 0.00
N ILE A 233 -9.18 -8.78 1.15
CA ILE A 233 -8.70 -7.59 1.85
C ILE A 233 -7.24 -7.75 2.28
N ASP A 234 -6.85 -8.93 2.78
CA ASP A 234 -5.46 -9.25 3.12
C ASP A 234 -4.53 -9.13 1.92
N LEU A 235 -4.95 -9.62 0.75
CA LEU A 235 -4.18 -9.51 -0.49
C LEU A 235 -4.06 -8.05 -0.95
N LEU A 236 -5.12 -7.27 -0.84
CA LEU A 236 -5.07 -5.84 -1.17
C LEU A 236 -4.16 -5.07 -0.21
N PHE A 237 -4.19 -5.40 1.09
CA PHE A 237 -3.28 -4.82 2.07
C PHE A 237 -1.82 -5.24 1.81
N LYS A 238 -1.58 -6.52 1.49
CA LYS A 238 -0.27 -7.03 1.10
C LYS A 238 0.25 -6.33 -0.15
N ALA A 239 -0.58 -6.12 -1.17
CA ALA A 239 -0.23 -5.35 -2.36
C ALA A 239 0.10 -3.89 -2.01
N ARG A 240 -0.65 -3.27 -1.10
CA ARG A 240 -0.35 -1.92 -0.61
C ARG A 240 1.01 -1.86 0.07
N LEU A 241 1.34 -2.82 0.95
CA LEU A 241 2.60 -2.81 1.68
C LEU A 241 3.81 -3.17 0.80
N LYS A 242 3.73 -4.24 0.01
CA LYS A 242 4.89 -4.76 -0.74
C LYS A 242 5.11 -4.08 -2.09
N ARG A 243 4.08 -3.51 -2.70
CA ARG A 243 4.14 -2.93 -4.06
C ARG A 243 3.75 -1.45 -4.10
N ASP A 244 3.52 -0.83 -2.95
CA ASP A 244 3.00 0.54 -2.84
C ASP A 244 1.73 0.78 -3.67
N GLN A 245 0.96 -0.29 -3.96
CA GLN A 245 -0.19 -0.23 -4.83
C GLN A 245 -1.31 0.57 -4.15
N PHE A 246 -1.71 1.69 -4.76
CA PHE A 246 -2.82 2.49 -4.27
C PHE A 246 -4.15 1.82 -4.60
N LEU A 247 -5.11 1.97 -3.69
CA LEU A 247 -6.46 1.44 -3.84
C LEU A 247 -7.43 2.56 -4.21
N THR A 248 -7.67 2.73 -5.52
CA THR A 248 -8.69 3.65 -6.02
C THR A 248 -10.06 2.96 -6.10
N ALA A 249 -11.15 3.71 -6.02
CA ALA A 249 -12.50 3.17 -6.12
C ALA A 249 -12.71 2.44 -7.46
N ARG A 250 -12.25 3.06 -8.57
CA ARG A 250 -12.34 2.47 -9.91
C ARG A 250 -11.56 1.16 -10.02
N ALA A 251 -10.32 1.13 -9.52
CA ALA A 251 -9.49 -0.07 -9.60
C ALA A 251 -10.12 -1.23 -8.82
N LEU A 252 -10.67 -0.95 -7.64
CA LEU A 252 -11.32 -1.96 -6.81
C LEU A 252 -12.60 -2.53 -7.43
N LEU A 253 -13.49 -1.67 -7.97
CA LEU A 253 -14.71 -2.11 -8.64
C LEU A 253 -14.37 -3.02 -9.84
N ASP A 254 -13.42 -2.60 -10.67
CA ASP A 254 -13.01 -3.35 -11.85
C ASP A 254 -12.31 -4.67 -11.48
N PHE A 255 -11.55 -4.66 -10.39
CA PHE A 255 -10.96 -5.87 -9.82
C PHE A 255 -12.03 -6.86 -9.37
N ILE A 256 -13.04 -6.41 -8.61
CA ILE A 256 -14.16 -7.26 -8.17
C ILE A 256 -14.94 -7.80 -9.38
N PHE A 257 -15.15 -6.99 -10.41
CA PHE A 257 -15.75 -7.44 -11.65
C PHE A 257 -14.94 -8.58 -12.28
N GLY A 258 -13.62 -8.44 -12.38
CA GLY A 258 -12.73 -9.48 -12.88
C GLY A 258 -12.77 -10.77 -12.04
N LEU A 259 -12.89 -10.66 -10.71
CA LEU A 259 -13.05 -11.82 -9.83
C LEU A 259 -14.33 -12.60 -10.14
N LEU A 260 -15.45 -11.89 -10.37
CA LEU A 260 -16.76 -12.49 -10.59
C LEU A 260 -16.95 -13.00 -12.02
N ALA A 261 -16.73 -12.12 -13.01
CA ALA A 261 -17.04 -12.35 -14.41
C ALA A 261 -15.85 -12.92 -15.22
N GLY A 262 -14.67 -13.05 -14.61
CA GLY A 262 -13.49 -13.64 -15.26
C GLY A 262 -13.71 -15.09 -15.73
N PRO A 263 -12.83 -15.61 -16.60
CA PRO A 263 -13.00 -16.90 -17.26
C PRO A 263 -12.89 -18.11 -16.32
N GLY A 264 -12.26 -17.95 -15.15
CA GLY A 264 -12.10 -18.97 -14.13
C GLY A 264 -13.04 -18.79 -12.93
N TYR A 265 -12.87 -19.65 -11.93
CA TYR A 265 -13.46 -19.43 -10.61
C TYR A 265 -12.76 -18.28 -9.89
N LEU A 266 -13.41 -17.68 -8.89
CA LEU A 266 -12.91 -16.51 -8.16
C LEU A 266 -11.46 -16.69 -7.70
N PHE A 267 -11.11 -17.85 -7.13
CA PHE A 267 -9.75 -18.14 -6.68
C PHE A 267 -8.72 -18.26 -7.81
N ASP A 268 -9.12 -18.62 -9.02
CA ASP A 268 -8.22 -18.64 -10.19
C ASP A 268 -8.12 -17.23 -10.80
N ASN A 269 -9.25 -16.52 -10.92
CA ASN A 269 -9.28 -15.14 -11.43
C ASN A 269 -8.44 -14.20 -10.54
N LEU A 270 -8.45 -14.42 -9.23
CA LEU A 270 -7.67 -13.67 -8.25
C LEU A 270 -6.18 -13.65 -8.56
N PHE A 271 -5.64 -14.72 -9.15
CA PHE A 271 -4.23 -14.87 -9.49
C PHE A 271 -4.00 -15.04 -11.00
N ALA A 272 -4.93 -14.60 -11.84
CA ALA A 272 -4.79 -14.67 -13.30
C ALA A 272 -4.02 -13.47 -13.88
N GLY A 273 -3.84 -12.39 -13.11
CA GLY A 273 -3.35 -11.12 -13.61
C GLY A 273 -4.41 -10.38 -14.43
N GLY A 274 -3.98 -9.54 -15.37
CA GLY A 274 -4.85 -8.83 -16.32
C GLY A 274 -4.57 -7.33 -16.38
N ASP A 275 -5.46 -6.59 -17.03
CA ASP A 275 -5.28 -5.15 -17.30
C ASP A 275 -5.61 -4.26 -16.09
N ASN A 276 -6.07 -4.83 -14.98
CA ASN A 276 -6.34 -4.11 -13.75
C ASN A 276 -5.06 -4.04 -12.91
N GLU A 277 -4.69 -2.84 -12.45
CA GLU A 277 -3.47 -2.59 -11.67
C GLU A 277 -3.39 -3.45 -10.39
N LEU A 278 -4.52 -3.73 -9.72
CA LEU A 278 -4.55 -4.59 -8.54
C LEU A 278 -4.26 -6.05 -8.93
N SER A 279 -4.90 -6.56 -9.98
CA SER A 279 -4.67 -7.93 -10.47
C SER A 279 -3.22 -8.15 -10.90
N GLU A 280 -2.61 -7.16 -11.55
CA GLU A 280 -1.21 -7.20 -11.99
C GLU A 280 -0.22 -7.35 -10.82
N LYS A 281 -0.55 -6.81 -9.62
CA LYS A 281 0.29 -6.97 -8.42
C LYS A 281 -0.06 -8.22 -7.63
N ILE A 282 -1.33 -8.60 -7.54
CA ILE A 282 -1.79 -9.75 -6.74
C ILE A 282 -1.31 -11.08 -7.33
N VAL A 283 -1.15 -11.20 -8.64
CA VAL A 283 -0.64 -12.41 -9.31
C VAL A 283 0.71 -12.89 -8.75
N GLU A 284 1.54 -11.98 -8.28
CA GLU A 284 2.85 -12.31 -7.69
C GLU A 284 2.73 -12.99 -6.32
N PHE A 285 1.57 -12.90 -5.68
CA PHE A 285 1.28 -13.51 -4.38
C PHE A 285 0.52 -14.85 -4.51
N ASP A 286 0.53 -15.47 -5.69
CA ASP A 286 -0.15 -16.74 -5.92
C ASP A 286 0.37 -17.83 -4.96
N PRO A 287 -0.49 -18.36 -4.08
CA PRO A 287 -0.10 -19.37 -3.10
C PRO A 287 0.35 -20.69 -3.77
N ALA A 288 -0.05 -20.94 -5.01
CA ALA A 288 0.35 -22.13 -5.74
C ALA A 288 1.83 -22.12 -6.14
N ASN A 289 2.50 -20.96 -6.11
CA ASN A 289 3.92 -20.82 -6.42
C ASN A 289 4.83 -21.05 -5.20
N LEU A 290 4.27 -21.23 -4.00
CA LEU A 290 5.03 -21.53 -2.80
C LEU A 290 5.67 -22.92 -2.91
N ARG A 291 6.95 -23.03 -2.53
CA ARG A 291 7.76 -24.25 -2.65
C ARG A 291 7.98 -24.94 -1.31
N THR A 292 6.93 -25.02 -0.49
CA THR A 292 7.01 -25.74 0.78
C THR A 292 6.88 -27.24 0.56
N LYS A 293 7.43 -28.03 1.49
CA LYS A 293 7.35 -29.51 1.41
C LYS A 293 5.92 -30.02 1.27
N GLN A 294 4.97 -29.40 1.98
CA GLN A 294 3.57 -29.81 1.98
C GLN A 294 2.90 -29.51 0.64
N ILE A 295 3.14 -28.32 0.08
CA ILE A 295 2.62 -27.91 -1.23
C ILE A 295 3.19 -28.78 -2.35
N ASP A 296 4.52 -28.96 -2.38
CA ASP A 296 5.18 -29.81 -3.39
C ASP A 296 4.68 -31.26 -3.33
N ARG A 297 4.48 -31.80 -2.12
CA ARG A 297 3.91 -33.15 -1.92
C ARG A 297 2.48 -33.24 -2.44
N PHE A 298 1.65 -32.23 -2.19
CA PHE A 298 0.27 -32.21 -2.68
C PHE A 298 0.21 -32.16 -4.21
N ILE A 299 1.03 -31.32 -4.85
CA ILE A 299 1.10 -31.23 -6.31
C ILE A 299 1.48 -32.59 -6.91
N LEU A 300 2.53 -33.23 -6.40
CA LEU A 300 2.97 -34.55 -6.86
C LEU A 300 1.90 -35.63 -6.65
N ALA A 301 1.27 -35.68 -5.47
CA ALA A 301 0.22 -36.63 -5.18
C ALA A 301 -0.99 -36.46 -6.10
N PHE A 302 -1.36 -35.22 -6.40
CA PHE A 302 -2.45 -34.90 -7.33
C PHE A 302 -2.13 -35.33 -8.76
N GLU A 303 -0.95 -35.01 -9.28
CA GLU A 303 -0.53 -35.35 -10.64
C GLU A 303 -0.40 -36.87 -10.86
N LEU A 304 0.10 -37.59 -9.85
CA LEU A 304 0.21 -39.04 -9.87
C LEU A 304 -1.10 -39.76 -9.58
N LYS A 305 -2.19 -39.03 -9.30
CA LYS A 305 -3.50 -39.58 -8.89
C LYS A 305 -3.41 -40.46 -7.63
N LEU A 306 -2.55 -40.07 -6.70
CA LEU A 306 -2.32 -40.72 -5.40
C LEU A 306 -2.92 -39.89 -4.26
N THR A 307 -4.03 -39.20 -4.51
CA THR A 307 -4.72 -38.40 -3.50
C THR A 307 -5.42 -39.28 -2.47
N ASP A 308 -5.48 -38.83 -1.22
CA ASP A 308 -6.10 -39.57 -0.12
C ASP A 308 -7.65 -39.44 -0.08
N SER A 309 -8.25 -40.21 0.83
CA SER A 309 -9.70 -40.21 1.08
C SER A 309 -10.21 -38.87 1.57
N ASP A 310 -9.43 -38.19 2.41
CA ASP A 310 -9.83 -36.93 3.06
C ASP A 310 -9.94 -35.82 2.01
N PHE A 311 -9.01 -35.76 1.06
CA PHE A 311 -9.11 -34.86 -0.08
C PHE A 311 -10.33 -35.17 -0.96
N SER A 312 -10.68 -36.44 -1.11
CA SER A 312 -11.84 -36.86 -1.92
C SER A 312 -13.15 -36.40 -1.28
N GLU A 313 -13.29 -36.56 0.04
CA GLU A 313 -14.43 -36.05 0.82
C GLU A 313 -14.52 -34.51 0.74
N PHE A 314 -13.38 -33.82 0.87
CA PHE A 314 -13.32 -32.37 0.70
C PHE A 314 -13.84 -31.94 -0.67
N LYS A 315 -13.41 -32.63 -1.74
CA LYS A 315 -13.82 -32.33 -3.11
C LYS A 315 -15.34 -32.48 -3.30
N GLU A 316 -15.97 -33.46 -2.68
CA GLU A 316 -17.42 -33.65 -2.72
C GLU A 316 -18.17 -32.50 -2.02
N ALA A 317 -17.68 -32.06 -0.86
CA ALA A 317 -18.26 -30.91 -0.15
C ALA A 317 -18.19 -29.62 -0.98
N ILE A 318 -17.05 -29.37 -1.65
CA ILE A 318 -16.85 -28.18 -2.50
C ILE A 318 -17.77 -28.16 -3.72
N VAL A 319 -18.13 -29.32 -4.28
CA VAL A 319 -19.09 -29.41 -5.39
C VAL A 319 -20.46 -28.86 -5.00
N GLN A 320 -20.86 -29.02 -3.73
CA GLN A 320 -22.13 -28.47 -3.21
C GLN A 320 -22.12 -26.93 -3.18
N MET A 321 -20.93 -26.30 -3.11
CA MET A 321 -20.76 -24.85 -3.18
C MET A 321 -20.77 -24.31 -4.62
N GLY A 322 -21.04 -25.14 -5.64
CA GLY A 322 -21.10 -24.73 -7.04
C GLY A 322 -19.75 -24.76 -7.77
N VAL A 323 -18.67 -25.12 -7.09
CA VAL A 323 -17.34 -25.27 -7.70
C VAL A 323 -17.20 -26.68 -8.27
N LYS A 324 -17.19 -26.80 -9.60
CA LYS A 324 -17.22 -28.08 -10.32
C LYS A 324 -16.03 -28.21 -11.26
N ARG A 325 -15.62 -29.45 -11.53
CA ARG A 325 -14.64 -29.81 -12.58
C ARG A 325 -13.24 -29.20 -12.43
N LEU A 326 -12.72 -29.08 -11.21
CA LEU A 326 -11.31 -28.70 -11.00
C LEU A 326 -10.37 -29.84 -11.39
N SER A 327 -9.42 -29.54 -12.29
CA SER A 327 -8.47 -30.50 -12.86
C SER A 327 -7.00 -30.17 -12.61
N LYS A 328 -6.70 -29.04 -11.97
CA LYS A 328 -5.33 -28.56 -11.71
C LYS A 328 -5.06 -28.49 -10.21
N ALA A 329 -3.92 -29.00 -9.76
CA ALA A 329 -3.48 -28.88 -8.36
C ALA A 329 -3.37 -27.41 -7.90
N HIS A 330 -2.89 -26.53 -8.79
CA HIS A 330 -2.74 -25.10 -8.52
C HIS A 330 -4.10 -24.44 -8.18
N SER A 331 -5.15 -24.79 -8.92
CA SER A 331 -6.51 -24.30 -8.63
C SER A 331 -7.01 -24.74 -7.25
N PHE A 332 -6.67 -25.96 -6.81
CA PHE A 332 -6.99 -26.41 -5.45
C PHE A 332 -6.19 -25.65 -4.38
N LEU A 333 -4.89 -25.38 -4.60
CA LEU A 333 -4.08 -24.60 -3.66
C LEU A 333 -4.63 -23.16 -3.50
N ARG A 334 -5.04 -22.53 -4.60
CA ARG A 334 -5.71 -21.22 -4.59
C ARG A 334 -7.05 -21.27 -3.87
N LEU A 335 -7.83 -22.35 -4.07
CA LEU A 335 -9.07 -22.58 -3.34
C LEU A 335 -8.81 -22.74 -1.83
N PHE A 336 -7.82 -23.54 -1.44
CA PHE A 336 -7.45 -23.72 -0.03
C PHE A 336 -7.06 -22.40 0.62
N TYR A 337 -6.33 -21.57 -0.12
CA TYR A 337 -5.91 -20.24 0.32
C TYR A 337 -7.11 -19.31 0.58
N ILE A 338 -8.08 -19.22 -0.35
CA ILE A 338 -9.24 -18.34 -0.13
C ILE A 338 -10.19 -18.84 0.98
N LEU A 339 -10.18 -20.14 1.27
CA LEU A 339 -11.01 -20.75 2.32
C LEU A 339 -10.32 -20.82 3.69
N ARG A 340 -9.07 -20.35 3.81
CA ARG A 340 -8.19 -20.56 4.98
C ARG A 340 -8.77 -20.12 6.33
N TYR A 341 -9.68 -19.15 6.34
CA TYR A 341 -10.29 -18.62 7.57
C TYR A 341 -11.67 -19.21 7.90
N GLY A 342 -12.22 -20.10 7.07
CA GLY A 342 -13.51 -20.73 7.33
C GLY A 342 -13.43 -22.25 7.47
N ASP A 343 -14.54 -22.84 7.92
CA ASP A 343 -14.73 -24.28 8.02
C ASP A 343 -15.54 -24.79 6.82
N TYR A 344 -15.02 -25.78 6.10
CA TYR A 344 -15.62 -26.30 4.87
C TYR A 344 -15.35 -27.80 4.71
N GLY A 345 -16.42 -28.58 4.51
CA GLY A 345 -16.34 -30.04 4.41
C GLY A 345 -15.66 -30.63 5.65
N ASN A 346 -14.62 -31.44 5.43
CA ASN A 346 -13.78 -32.03 6.47
C ASN A 346 -12.53 -31.19 6.82
N ASN A 347 -12.48 -29.92 6.40
CA ASN A 347 -11.37 -29.00 6.67
C ASN A 347 -10.00 -29.40 6.11
N TYR A 348 -9.94 -30.23 5.07
CA TYR A 348 -8.68 -30.61 4.43
C TYR A 348 -7.79 -29.40 4.04
N HIS A 349 -8.39 -28.29 3.63
CA HIS A 349 -7.67 -27.05 3.28
C HIS A 349 -6.86 -26.47 4.44
N LYS A 350 -7.26 -26.70 5.70
CA LYS A 350 -6.55 -26.19 6.89
C LYS A 350 -5.18 -26.85 7.11
N ASN A 351 -4.91 -27.98 6.44
CA ASN A 351 -3.59 -28.61 6.44
C ASN A 351 -2.49 -27.69 5.86
N PHE A 352 -2.86 -26.65 5.11
CA PHE A 352 -1.95 -25.70 4.46
C PHE A 352 -1.87 -24.33 5.17
N THR A 353 -2.55 -24.14 6.32
CA THR A 353 -2.61 -22.83 6.99
C THR A 353 -1.23 -22.27 7.33
N HIS A 354 -0.30 -23.13 7.78
CA HIS A 354 1.07 -22.69 8.07
C HIS A 354 1.83 -22.27 6.81
N ASP A 355 1.65 -22.99 5.70
CA ASP A 355 2.28 -22.65 4.41
C ASP A 355 1.79 -21.30 3.87
N PHE A 356 0.55 -20.94 4.18
CA PHE A 356 -0.06 -19.67 3.77
C PHE A 356 0.11 -18.54 4.80
N SER A 357 0.92 -18.74 5.84
CA SER A 357 1.11 -17.74 6.90
C SER A 357 1.90 -16.51 6.42
N GLU A 358 1.43 -15.32 6.80
CA GLU A 358 2.03 -14.03 6.40
C GLU A 358 2.90 -13.45 7.53
N SER A 359 3.82 -14.27 8.05
CA SER A 359 4.63 -13.91 9.24
C SER A 359 5.43 -12.60 9.10
N LEU A 360 5.76 -12.19 7.87
CA LEU A 360 6.41 -10.91 7.60
C LEU A 360 5.47 -9.71 7.79
N ILE A 361 4.21 -9.82 7.35
CA ILE A 361 3.21 -8.75 7.51
C ILE A 361 2.90 -8.58 9.00
N GLU A 362 2.72 -9.69 9.72
CA GLU A 362 2.49 -9.67 11.17
C GLU A 362 3.65 -8.97 11.92
N LYS A 363 4.90 -9.34 11.61
CA LYS A 363 6.09 -8.68 12.16
C LYS A 363 6.16 -7.20 11.81
N TYR A 364 5.82 -6.84 10.57
CA TYR A 364 5.80 -5.45 10.12
C TYR A 364 4.77 -4.64 10.90
N VAL A 365 3.54 -5.15 11.03
CA VAL A 365 2.45 -4.53 11.80
C VAL A 365 2.85 -4.38 13.27
N GLU A 366 3.47 -5.39 13.88
CA GLU A 366 3.98 -5.31 15.26
C GLU A 366 5.03 -4.20 15.39
N CYS A 367 6.03 -4.16 14.50
CA CYS A 367 7.07 -3.14 14.52
C CYS A 367 6.49 -1.74 14.30
N TYR A 368 5.54 -1.60 13.39
CA TYR A 368 4.85 -0.34 13.12
C TYR A 368 4.12 0.18 14.36
N LYS A 369 3.29 -0.66 15.00
CA LYS A 369 2.57 -0.31 16.24
C LYS A 369 3.54 0.11 17.34
N LEU A 370 4.62 -0.64 17.49
CA LEU A 370 5.63 -0.39 18.50
C LEU A 370 6.32 0.97 18.33
N HIS A 371 6.41 1.51 17.11
CA HIS A 371 6.90 2.88 16.86
C HIS A 371 5.79 3.93 17.03
N ARG A 372 4.62 3.70 16.45
CA ARG A 372 3.46 4.61 16.51
C ARG A 372 3.02 4.90 17.95
N ASP A 373 2.97 3.87 18.79
CA ASP A 373 2.39 3.94 20.14
C ASP A 373 3.46 4.13 21.24
N PHE A 374 4.72 4.38 20.84
CA PHE A 374 5.81 4.42 21.80
C PHE A 374 5.67 5.60 22.78
N ASN A 375 5.35 5.27 24.03
CA ASN A 375 5.15 6.25 25.10
C ASN A 375 6.31 6.29 26.12
N GLY A 376 7.39 5.53 25.88
CA GLY A 376 8.55 5.47 26.78
C GLY A 376 8.45 4.43 27.90
N HIS A 377 7.37 3.65 27.99
CA HIS A 377 7.27 2.57 28.98
C HIS A 377 8.36 1.51 28.81
N ARG A 378 8.76 0.90 29.94
CA ARG A 378 9.90 -0.02 30.00
C ARG A 378 9.74 -1.23 29.08
N VAL A 379 8.55 -1.81 29.00
CA VAL A 379 8.27 -3.00 28.18
C VAL A 379 8.45 -2.68 26.70
N ASP A 380 7.86 -1.58 26.22
CA ASP A 380 7.98 -1.16 24.82
C ASP A 380 9.42 -0.75 24.48
N LYS A 381 10.12 -0.14 25.43
CA LYS A 381 11.54 0.20 25.30
C LYS A 381 12.41 -1.04 25.12
N GLU A 382 12.14 -2.12 25.86
CA GLU A 382 12.85 -3.40 25.74
C GLU A 382 12.54 -4.09 24.40
N ARG A 383 11.28 -4.07 23.95
CA ARG A 383 10.87 -4.59 22.63
C ARG A 383 11.53 -3.81 21.49
N LEU A 384 11.52 -2.47 21.53
CA LEU A 384 12.19 -1.62 20.54
C LEU A 384 13.69 -1.89 20.54
N LYS A 385 14.30 -1.94 21.72
CA LYS A 385 15.73 -2.26 21.84
C LYS A 385 16.04 -3.60 21.18
N SER A 386 15.20 -4.62 21.39
CA SER A 386 15.36 -5.93 20.76
C SER A 386 15.28 -5.84 19.23
N PHE A 387 14.28 -5.15 18.68
CA PHE A 387 14.16 -4.92 17.23
C PHE A 387 15.39 -4.21 16.64
N TYR A 388 15.78 -3.07 17.23
CA TYR A 388 16.93 -2.31 16.75
C TYR A 388 18.23 -3.11 16.83
N GLN A 389 18.49 -3.80 17.94
CA GLN A 389 19.76 -4.49 18.13
C GLN A 389 19.86 -5.81 17.36
N LYS A 390 18.77 -6.58 17.27
CA LYS A 390 18.79 -7.92 16.67
C LYS A 390 18.44 -7.92 15.18
N THR A 391 17.71 -6.92 14.71
CA THR A 391 17.29 -6.83 13.30
C THR A 391 18.00 -5.69 12.60
N LEU A 392 17.67 -4.43 12.93
CA LEU A 392 18.14 -3.27 12.15
C LEU A 392 19.66 -3.08 12.21
N ILE A 393 20.22 -2.84 13.39
CA ILE A 393 21.65 -2.57 13.59
C ILE A 393 22.49 -3.80 13.21
N TYR A 394 22.00 -5.01 13.51
CA TYR A 394 22.70 -6.24 13.15
C TYR A 394 22.79 -6.43 11.63
N ALA A 395 21.68 -6.23 10.90
CA ALA A 395 21.67 -6.30 9.45
C ALA A 395 22.57 -5.21 8.83
N VAL A 396 22.46 -3.96 9.30
CA VAL A 396 23.30 -2.85 8.85
C VAL A 396 24.79 -3.15 9.06
N ARG A 397 25.17 -3.66 10.23
CA ARG A 397 26.54 -4.07 10.50
C ARG A 397 27.00 -5.19 9.56
N ASN A 398 26.18 -6.22 9.35
CA ASN A 398 26.53 -7.32 8.43
C ASN A 398 26.71 -6.83 7.00
N HIS A 399 25.91 -5.84 6.57
CA HIS A 399 26.02 -5.23 5.25
C HIS A 399 27.29 -4.37 5.12
N ILE A 400 27.58 -3.50 6.10
CA ILE A 400 28.83 -2.71 6.13
C ILE A 400 30.06 -3.63 6.13
N ASN A 401 30.06 -4.64 7.00
CA ASN A 401 31.19 -5.54 7.20
C ASN A 401 31.17 -6.76 6.26
N ARG A 402 30.45 -6.71 5.13
CA ARG A 402 30.29 -7.85 4.20
C ARG A 402 31.62 -8.44 3.69
N ASN A 403 32.66 -7.62 3.62
CA ASN A 403 34.02 -8.00 3.21
C ASN A 403 34.98 -8.19 4.40
N ALA A 404 34.50 -7.98 5.63
CA ALA A 404 35.28 -8.03 6.86
C ALA A 404 34.52 -8.78 7.99
N PRO A 405 34.16 -10.06 7.80
CA PRO A 405 33.28 -10.78 8.73
C PRO A 405 33.92 -11.05 10.10
N LEU A 406 35.24 -10.94 10.20
CA LEU A 406 36.01 -11.19 11.43
C LEU A 406 36.00 -10.00 12.41
N LEU A 407 35.39 -8.87 12.03
CA LEU A 407 35.29 -7.68 12.88
C LEU A 407 34.35 -7.92 14.07
N SER A 408 34.72 -7.36 15.22
CA SER A 408 33.94 -7.46 16.46
C SER A 408 32.62 -6.68 16.39
N LYS A 409 31.75 -6.84 17.42
CA LYS A 409 30.38 -6.30 17.44
C LYS A 409 30.26 -4.79 17.23
N ASN A 410 31.27 -4.02 17.63
CA ASN A 410 31.23 -2.57 17.58
C ASN A 410 32.19 -1.99 16.53
N GLN A 411 32.87 -2.84 15.75
CA GLN A 411 33.78 -2.40 14.69
C GLN A 411 33.03 -2.33 13.36
N TYR A 412 33.12 -1.17 12.72
CA TYR A 412 32.52 -0.90 11.42
C TYR A 412 33.61 -0.59 10.42
N LEU A 413 33.57 -1.27 9.27
CA LEU A 413 34.48 -1.04 8.16
C LEU A 413 34.23 0.34 7.55
N ILE A 414 35.29 1.13 7.44
CA ILE A 414 35.27 2.44 6.77
C ILE A 414 35.76 2.27 5.34
N SER A 415 36.92 1.63 5.17
CA SER A 415 37.55 1.42 3.88
C SER A 415 38.52 0.24 3.92
N GLU A 416 38.87 -0.26 2.75
CA GLU A 416 39.86 -1.33 2.58
C GLU A 416 40.86 -0.92 1.50
N LEU A 417 42.16 -0.99 1.81
CA LEU A 417 43.25 -0.62 0.92
C LEU A 417 44.34 -1.70 0.99
N ASN A 418 44.63 -2.37 -0.14
CA ASN A 418 45.67 -3.40 -0.24
C ASN A 418 45.59 -4.50 0.85
N GLY A 419 44.36 -4.89 1.22
CA GLY A 419 44.08 -5.89 2.26
C GLY A 419 44.23 -5.38 3.71
N TYR A 420 44.44 -4.08 3.90
CA TYR A 420 44.32 -3.42 5.20
C TYR A 420 42.92 -2.85 5.35
N GLN A 421 42.22 -3.27 6.40
CA GLN A 421 40.88 -2.83 6.74
C GLN A 421 40.96 -1.70 7.75
N LEU A 422 40.48 -0.51 7.37
CA LEU A 422 40.32 0.62 8.28
C LEU A 422 38.94 0.54 8.92
N THR A 423 38.90 0.58 10.23
CA THR A 423 37.67 0.39 11.01
C THR A 423 37.56 1.43 12.11
N SER A 424 36.32 1.72 12.52
CA SER A 424 36.04 2.55 13.70
C SER A 424 35.11 1.85 14.65
N LYS A 425 35.24 2.17 15.94
CA LYS A 425 34.35 1.69 17.00
C LYS A 425 33.14 2.63 17.09
N LEU A 426 31.95 2.11 16.78
CA LEU A 426 30.70 2.86 16.90
C LEU A 426 29.77 2.19 17.92
N ASP A 427 29.09 3.00 18.71
CA ASP A 427 27.96 2.58 19.53
C ASP A 427 26.66 3.16 18.95
N ILE A 428 25.82 2.28 18.40
CA ILE A 428 24.57 2.66 17.73
C ILE A 428 23.40 2.28 18.64
N LYS A 429 22.52 3.23 18.92
CA LYS A 429 21.34 3.05 19.77
C LYS A 429 20.10 3.73 19.18
N PRO A 430 18.88 3.26 19.49
CA PRO A 430 17.65 3.94 19.08
C PRO A 430 17.52 5.34 19.70
N ASP A 431 17.04 6.32 18.93
CA ASP A 431 16.65 7.64 19.43
C ASP A 431 15.21 7.61 19.96
N TYR A 432 15.05 7.16 21.21
CA TYR A 432 13.74 7.06 21.85
C TYR A 432 12.95 8.39 21.87
N LYS A 433 13.62 9.54 21.94
CA LYS A 433 12.94 10.83 21.97
C LYS A 433 12.30 11.14 20.63
N SER A 434 13.04 10.92 19.54
CA SER A 434 12.52 11.13 18.19
C SER A 434 11.43 10.12 17.83
N ILE A 435 11.58 8.85 18.25
CA ILE A 435 10.54 7.82 18.07
C ILE A 435 9.24 8.25 18.76
N GLN A 436 9.31 8.71 20.02
CA GLN A 436 8.12 9.13 20.78
C GLN A 436 7.40 10.34 20.18
N SER A 437 8.12 11.21 19.45
CA SER A 437 7.55 12.40 18.82
C SER A 437 7.05 12.16 17.38
N ASP A 438 7.38 11.03 16.78
CA ASP A 438 7.02 10.70 15.40
C ASP A 438 5.70 9.92 15.38
N ILE A 439 4.70 10.48 14.72
CA ILE A 439 3.42 9.80 14.49
C ILE A 439 3.38 9.41 13.02
N PRO A 440 3.50 8.11 12.69
CA PRO A 440 3.40 7.65 11.31
C PRO A 440 2.06 8.06 10.67
N VAL A 441 2.13 8.73 9.53
CA VAL A 441 0.94 9.21 8.78
C VAL A 441 0.45 8.21 7.72
N SER A 442 1.22 7.15 7.45
CA SER A 442 0.91 6.16 6.43
C SER A 442 1.21 4.75 6.94
N ALA A 443 0.37 3.76 6.62
CA ALA A 443 0.65 2.36 6.92
C ALA A 443 1.86 1.79 6.13
N SER A 444 2.32 2.49 5.09
CA SER A 444 3.30 1.99 4.13
C SER A 444 4.74 2.01 4.67
N TYR A 445 5.04 2.86 5.66
CA TYR A 445 6.33 2.91 6.36
C TYR A 445 6.20 3.55 7.75
N PHE A 446 7.19 3.32 8.60
CA PHE A 446 7.43 4.11 9.82
C PHE A 446 8.88 4.60 9.83
N ASN A 447 9.17 5.70 10.53
CA ASN A 447 10.55 6.19 10.60
C ASN A 447 11.35 5.47 11.68
N ALA A 448 12.51 4.93 11.31
CA ALA A 448 13.51 4.46 12.26
C ALA A 448 14.50 5.58 12.59
N PHE A 449 14.75 5.80 13.89
CA PHE A 449 15.65 6.85 14.37
C PHE A 449 16.79 6.27 15.19
N MET A 450 18.02 6.68 14.87
CA MET A 450 19.23 6.18 15.53
C MET A 450 20.18 7.31 15.92
N ILE A 451 20.85 7.08 17.04
CA ILE A 451 21.99 7.87 17.50
C ILE A 451 23.23 7.00 17.33
N VAL A 452 24.23 7.53 16.64
CA VAL A 452 25.55 6.92 16.50
C VAL A 452 26.51 7.69 17.37
N LYS A 453 27.13 7.01 18.33
CA LYS A 453 28.20 7.54 19.16
C LYS A 453 29.55 7.08 18.62
N VAL A 454 30.45 8.03 18.42
CA VAL A 454 31.85 7.83 18.01
C VAL A 454 32.74 8.64 18.94
N ASN A 455 33.68 7.96 19.62
CA ASN A 455 34.42 8.52 20.76
C ASN A 455 33.45 9.20 21.77
N ASP A 456 33.62 10.50 22.02
CA ASP A 456 32.79 11.30 22.93
C ASP A 456 31.66 12.09 22.24
N ARG A 457 31.48 11.92 20.92
CA ARG A 457 30.49 12.64 20.13
C ARG A 457 29.28 11.75 19.83
N GLU A 458 28.09 12.31 19.96
CA GLU A 458 26.85 11.68 19.52
C GLU A 458 26.31 12.43 18.30
N ALA A 459 26.00 11.70 17.24
CA ALA A 459 25.37 12.21 16.04
C ALA A 459 24.03 11.52 15.80
N LYS A 460 23.01 12.30 15.45
CA LYS A 460 21.74 11.75 14.96
C LYS A 460 21.89 11.41 13.49
N VAL A 461 21.51 10.19 13.13
CA VAL A 461 21.43 9.78 11.72
C VAL A 461 20.09 10.27 11.16
N ARG A 462 20.06 10.56 9.86
CA ARG A 462 18.82 10.90 9.16
C ARG A 462 17.76 9.81 9.40
N PRO A 463 16.48 10.17 9.65
CA PRO A 463 15.42 9.19 9.80
C PRO A 463 15.28 8.33 8.55
N ILE A 464 15.10 7.02 8.73
CA ILE A 464 14.98 6.09 7.60
C ILE A 464 13.54 5.60 7.51
N PRO A 465 12.86 5.79 6.36
CA PRO A 465 11.53 5.24 6.16
C PRO A 465 11.61 3.73 6.01
N LEU A 466 11.19 2.99 7.04
CA LEU A 466 11.22 1.54 7.08
C LEU A 466 9.88 0.98 6.61
N ASN A 467 9.84 0.51 5.36
CA ASN A 467 8.72 -0.21 4.78
C ASN A 467 8.90 -1.74 4.91
N ILE A 468 7.88 -2.51 4.55
CA ILE A 468 7.92 -3.98 4.67
C ILE A 468 9.04 -4.62 3.83
N ASN A 469 9.39 -4.04 2.68
CA ASN A 469 10.42 -4.56 1.79
C ASN A 469 11.82 -4.37 2.41
N LEU A 470 12.07 -3.22 3.05
CA LEU A 470 13.30 -3.01 3.81
C LEU A 470 13.34 -3.93 5.03
N LEU A 471 12.21 -4.14 5.73
CA LEU A 471 12.15 -5.10 6.84
C LEU A 471 12.51 -6.52 6.39
N GLU A 472 11.94 -6.98 5.28
CA GLU A 472 12.24 -8.28 4.66
C GLU A 472 13.74 -8.41 4.40
N LEU A 473 14.33 -7.43 3.71
CA LEU A 473 15.76 -7.39 3.41
C LEU A 473 16.62 -7.45 4.68
N LEU A 474 16.26 -6.70 5.72
CA LEU A 474 16.99 -6.71 7.00
C LEU A 474 16.95 -8.11 7.64
N ILE A 475 15.79 -8.77 7.66
CA ILE A 475 15.62 -10.13 8.20
C ILE A 475 16.43 -11.15 7.39
N ASP A 476 16.44 -11.01 6.07
CA ASP A 476 17.20 -11.89 5.18
C ASP A 476 18.71 -11.72 5.41
N ILE A 477 19.21 -10.48 5.55
CA ILE A 477 20.62 -10.21 5.87
C ILE A 477 21.00 -10.81 7.23
N VAL A 478 20.12 -10.69 8.23
CA VAL A 478 20.34 -11.34 9.54
C VAL A 478 20.47 -12.86 9.39
N SER A 479 19.72 -13.44 8.44
CA SER A 479 19.73 -14.88 8.12
C SER A 479 20.88 -15.30 7.19
N GLY A 480 21.78 -14.37 6.82
CA GLY A 480 22.98 -14.64 6.01
C GLY A 480 22.83 -14.35 4.53
N TYR A 481 21.69 -13.80 4.08
CA TYR A 481 21.52 -13.34 2.71
C TYR A 481 22.43 -12.14 2.42
N ARG A 482 22.91 -12.04 1.17
CA ARG A 482 23.68 -10.90 0.68
C ARG A 482 22.85 -10.16 -0.36
N PRO A 483 22.56 -8.87 -0.16
CA PRO A 483 21.74 -8.11 -1.09
C PRO A 483 22.33 -8.07 -2.50
N ASN A 484 21.46 -8.07 -3.50
CA ASN A 484 21.83 -8.03 -4.91
C ASN A 484 20.93 -7.06 -5.70
N LYS A 485 21.14 -7.00 -7.03
CA LYS A 485 20.45 -6.05 -7.92
C LYS A 485 18.92 -6.21 -7.95
N HIS A 486 18.38 -7.35 -7.53
CA HIS A 486 16.94 -7.63 -7.54
C HIS A 486 16.18 -7.01 -6.36
N ASP A 487 16.88 -6.57 -5.31
CA ASP A 487 16.29 -6.00 -4.09
C ASP A 487 15.91 -4.50 -4.26
N LYS A 488 16.09 -3.95 -5.47
CA LYS A 488 15.60 -2.64 -5.95
C LYS A 488 15.72 -1.51 -4.91
N SER A 489 14.60 -0.92 -4.50
CA SER A 489 14.53 0.27 -3.65
C SER A 489 14.94 0.02 -2.19
N ALA A 490 14.79 -1.22 -1.69
CA ALA A 490 15.16 -1.55 -0.32
C ALA A 490 16.69 -1.45 -0.11
N VAL A 491 17.48 -1.88 -1.10
CA VAL A 491 18.94 -1.74 -1.06
C VAL A 491 19.37 -0.28 -1.12
N VAL A 492 18.68 0.56 -1.90
CA VAL A 492 18.98 2.00 -1.96
C VAL A 492 18.81 2.64 -0.58
N LEU A 493 17.69 2.38 0.10
CA LEU A 493 17.46 2.88 1.46
C LEU A 493 18.49 2.36 2.47
N LEU A 494 18.90 1.11 2.34
CA LEU A 494 19.94 0.51 3.19
C LEU A 494 21.32 1.13 2.92
N ASP A 495 21.70 1.34 1.67
CA ASP A 495 22.98 1.96 1.29
C ASP A 495 23.03 3.42 1.72
N GLU A 496 21.93 4.18 1.56
CA GLU A 496 21.80 5.55 2.07
C GLU A 496 22.02 5.63 3.59
N LEU A 497 21.45 4.69 4.34
CA LEU A 497 21.67 4.57 5.77
C LEU A 497 23.13 4.25 6.10
N VAL A 498 23.73 3.31 5.38
CA VAL A 498 25.12 2.93 5.56
C VAL A 498 26.04 4.12 5.32
N ASP A 499 25.80 4.89 4.27
CA ASP A 499 26.57 6.10 3.97
C ASP A 499 26.50 7.12 5.10
N ASP A 500 25.31 7.33 5.68
CA ASP A 500 25.14 8.25 6.80
C ASP A 500 25.87 7.76 8.07
N ILE A 501 25.91 6.44 8.32
CA ILE A 501 26.70 5.86 9.43
C ILE A 501 28.20 5.99 9.16
N ILE A 502 28.65 5.71 7.93
CA ILE A 502 30.07 5.82 7.54
C ILE A 502 30.55 7.28 7.63
N LYS A 503 29.71 8.26 7.28
CA LYS A 503 30.03 9.69 7.48
C LYS A 503 30.29 10.02 8.94
N VAL A 504 29.54 9.44 9.88
CA VAL A 504 29.80 9.59 11.31
C VAL A 504 31.09 8.85 11.71
N ALA A 505 31.31 7.63 11.19
CA ALA A 505 32.50 6.85 11.45
C ALA A 505 33.80 7.54 11.03
N ASN A 506 33.79 8.26 9.91
CA ASN A 506 34.90 9.06 9.40
C ASN A 506 35.31 10.23 10.30
N GLN A 507 34.46 10.61 11.27
CA GLN A 507 34.79 11.64 12.26
C GLN A 507 35.56 11.07 13.47
N SER A 508 35.78 9.76 13.50
CA SER A 508 36.49 9.10 14.61
C SER A 508 37.92 9.61 14.73
N ARG A 509 38.34 9.86 15.96
CA ARG A 509 39.75 10.12 16.30
C ARG A 509 40.53 8.84 16.58
N ASP A 510 39.81 7.74 16.81
CA ASP A 510 40.38 6.42 17.08
C ASP A 510 40.03 5.51 15.90
N ILE A 511 41.03 5.22 15.06
CA ILE A 511 40.88 4.33 13.89
C ILE A 511 41.66 3.06 14.17
N GLN A 512 41.11 1.92 13.78
CA GLN A 512 41.80 0.63 13.89
C GLN A 512 42.10 0.08 12.51
N ILE A 513 43.36 -0.27 12.27
CA ILE A 513 43.82 -0.96 11.06
C ILE A 513 43.90 -2.46 11.37
N VAL A 514 43.23 -3.28 10.56
CA VAL A 514 43.22 -4.73 10.70
C VAL A 514 43.78 -5.38 9.43
N LYS A 515 44.73 -6.29 9.57
CA LYS A 515 45.22 -7.16 8.49
C LYS A 515 45.52 -8.56 9.00
N GLY A 516 44.69 -9.53 8.62
CA GLY A 516 44.78 -10.88 9.16
C GLY A 516 44.62 -10.90 10.69
N ALA A 517 45.66 -11.32 11.40
CA ALA A 517 45.70 -11.31 12.86
C ALA A 517 46.22 -9.99 13.47
N GLN A 518 46.89 -9.14 12.68
CA GLN A 518 47.48 -7.90 13.17
C GLN A 518 46.42 -6.82 13.32
N ARG A 519 46.46 -6.11 14.45
CA ARG A 519 45.60 -4.97 14.74
C ARG A 519 46.44 -3.81 15.24
N PHE A 520 46.26 -2.65 14.64
CA PHE A 520 46.87 -1.40 15.07
C PHE A 520 45.76 -0.42 15.44
N GLU A 521 45.90 0.27 16.56
CA GLU A 521 45.04 1.37 16.97
C GLU A 521 45.79 2.69 16.76
N LEU A 522 45.17 3.59 16.00
CA LEU A 522 45.64 4.92 15.69
C LEU A 522 44.77 5.90 16.47
N ARG A 523 45.37 6.71 17.35
CA ARG A 523 44.68 7.76 18.08
C ARG A 523 45.23 9.12 17.71
N LYS A 524 44.36 10.05 17.33
CA LYS A 524 44.74 11.46 17.15
C LYS A 524 44.81 12.13 18.53
N VAL A 525 46.01 12.47 18.98
CA VAL A 525 46.27 13.06 20.32
C VAL A 525 46.31 14.59 20.24
N GLU A 526 47.00 15.13 19.25
CA GLU A 526 47.08 16.57 18.93
C GLU A 526 46.85 16.81 17.43
N ASP A 527 46.81 18.07 16.96
CA ASP A 527 46.42 18.36 15.58
C ASP A 527 47.34 17.74 14.51
N ASP A 528 48.61 17.49 14.86
CA ASP A 528 49.65 16.91 14.00
C ASP A 528 50.28 15.60 14.52
N GLU A 529 49.79 15.05 15.66
CA GLU A 529 50.36 13.83 16.28
C GLU A 529 49.36 12.66 16.28
N ILE A 530 49.83 11.51 15.78
CA ILE A 530 49.10 10.24 15.80
C ILE A 530 49.87 9.24 16.65
N GLU A 531 49.25 8.77 17.73
CA GLU A 531 49.76 7.67 18.52
C GLU A 531 49.38 6.34 17.87
N VAL A 532 50.34 5.43 17.73
CA VAL A 532 50.15 4.10 17.16
C VAL A 532 50.43 3.04 18.21
N SER A 533 49.46 2.17 18.47
CA SER A 533 49.59 1.02 19.37
C SER A 533 49.24 -0.28 18.64
N GLU A 534 50.05 -1.33 18.79
CA GLU A 534 49.69 -2.68 18.35
C GLU A 534 48.84 -3.36 19.43
N VAL A 535 47.73 -4.01 19.04
CA VAL A 535 46.68 -4.52 19.96
C VAL A 535 46.40 -6.00 19.78
#